data_AF-K1R446-F1
#
_entry.id   AF-K1R446-F1
#
_cell.length_a   1.000
_cell.length_b   1.000
_cell.length_c   1.000
_cell.angle_alpha   90.00
_cell.angle_beta   90.00
_cell.angle_gamma   90.00
#
_symmetry.space_group_name_H-M   'P 1'
#
loop_
_entity.id
_entity.type
_entity.pdbx_description
1 polymer ?
#
loop_
_entity_poly.entity_id
_entity_poly.type
_entity_poly.pdbx_seq_one_letter_code
_entity_poly.pdbx_strand_id
1 'polypeptide(L)'
;MTFEQHLAQVPHQLKSFIKKCGNRTLAFNNKLKSDQSDAQVKELLTMIETNVKRNGGNCYTNEAFIQAEIRVKKMEENILRKARKEAEEKLKALRESEDKTKAKAEEEDVLRKLREKEENARNIARHEIAEKGFLPRALGYIRSWLPF
;
A
#
# COMPACT_ATOMS: atom_id res chain seq x y z
N MET A 1 0.22 22.73 -32.03
CA MET A 1 1.49 22.10 -31.58
C MET A 1 1.12 20.82 -30.86
N THR A 2 1.60 19.66 -31.33
CA THR A 2 1.40 18.39 -30.62
C THR A 2 2.35 18.29 -29.41
N PHE A 3 2.11 17.34 -28.52
CA PHE A 3 2.97 17.11 -27.35
C PHE A 3 4.40 16.76 -27.76
N GLU A 4 4.56 15.96 -28.81
CA GLU A 4 5.82 15.48 -29.37
C GLU A 4 6.61 16.64 -29.99
N GLN A 5 5.91 17.54 -30.70
CA GLN A 5 6.50 18.76 -31.23
C GLN A 5 6.98 19.70 -30.11
N HIS A 6 6.27 19.72 -28.98
CA HIS A 6 6.71 20.47 -27.80
C HIS A 6 7.98 19.84 -27.20
N LEU A 7 8.01 18.52 -27.02
CA LEU A 7 9.19 17.79 -26.53
C LEU A 7 10.42 17.97 -27.43
N ALA A 8 10.23 18.14 -28.74
CA ALA A 8 11.32 18.42 -29.67
C ALA A 8 11.98 19.79 -29.46
N GLN A 9 11.31 20.73 -28.80
CA GLN A 9 11.77 22.11 -28.59
C GLN A 9 12.30 22.38 -27.18
N VAL A 10 12.18 21.43 -26.26
CA VAL A 10 12.63 21.63 -24.87
C VAL A 10 14.15 21.75 -24.74
N PRO A 11 14.67 22.36 -23.66
CA PRO A 11 16.10 22.47 -23.41
C PRO A 11 16.82 21.13 -23.44
N HIS A 12 18.09 21.14 -23.87
CA HIS A 12 18.90 19.93 -24.01
C HIS A 12 19.00 19.11 -22.71
N GLN A 13 19.08 19.79 -21.56
CA GLN A 13 19.11 19.14 -20.24
C GLN A 13 17.86 18.27 -20.01
N LEU A 14 16.68 18.78 -20.36
CA LEU A 14 15.42 18.04 -20.23
C LEU A 14 15.36 16.88 -21.23
N LYS A 15 15.81 17.08 -22.47
CA LYS A 15 15.91 15.98 -23.46
C LYS A 15 16.80 14.84 -22.96
N SER A 16 17.97 15.17 -22.38
CA SER A 16 18.89 14.19 -21.80
C SER A 16 18.25 13.42 -20.65
N PHE A 17 17.50 14.10 -19.78
CA PHE A 17 16.77 13.47 -18.69
C PHE A 17 15.66 12.53 -19.20
N ILE A 18 14.85 12.96 -20.17
CA ILE A 18 13.81 12.11 -20.80
C ILE A 18 14.42 10.84 -21.39
N LYS A 19 15.61 10.94 -22.00
CA LYS A 19 16.34 9.78 -22.54
C LYS A 19 16.74 8.81 -21.44
N LYS A 20 17.20 9.28 -20.27
CA LYS A 20 17.46 8.43 -19.09
C LYS A 20 16.19 7.74 -18.59
N CYS A 21 15.04 8.39 -18.75
CA CYS A 21 13.74 7.80 -18.49
C CYS A 21 13.26 6.84 -19.59
N GLY A 22 14.06 6.54 -20.62
CA GLY A 22 13.66 5.63 -21.70
C GLY A 22 12.53 6.18 -22.56
N ASN A 23 12.44 7.52 -22.69
CA ASN A 23 11.42 8.23 -23.47
C ASN A 23 9.98 7.96 -23.02
N ARG A 24 9.77 7.54 -21.76
CA ARG A 24 8.45 7.41 -21.14
C ARG A 24 7.93 8.80 -20.77
N THR A 25 7.08 9.38 -21.61
CA THR A 25 6.51 10.72 -21.44
C THR A 25 5.02 10.71 -21.73
N LEU A 26 4.22 11.37 -20.89
CA LEU A 26 2.77 11.49 -21.07
C LEU A 26 2.31 12.89 -20.63
N ALA A 27 1.32 13.44 -21.33
CA ALA A 27 0.71 14.72 -20.99
C ALA A 27 -0.68 14.52 -20.36
N PHE A 28 -0.87 15.06 -19.15
CA PHE A 28 -2.15 15.01 -18.44
C PHE A 28 -2.85 16.36 -18.47
N ASN A 29 -4.17 16.35 -18.68
CA ASN A 29 -5.01 17.54 -18.51
C ASN A 29 -5.94 17.35 -17.31
N ASN A 30 -5.49 17.79 -16.14
CA ASN A 30 -6.22 17.65 -14.87
C ASN A 30 -7.50 18.49 -14.78
N LYS A 31 -7.85 19.27 -15.81
CA LYS A 31 -9.10 20.03 -15.89
C LYS A 31 -10.22 19.26 -16.58
N LEU A 32 -9.90 18.16 -17.27
CA LEU A 32 -10.91 17.30 -17.88
C LEU A 32 -11.69 16.59 -16.78
N LYS A 33 -13.01 16.60 -16.92
CA LYS A 33 -13.93 15.73 -16.17
C LYS A 33 -14.46 14.70 -17.16
N SER A 34 -14.79 13.49 -16.69
CA SER A 34 -15.45 12.39 -17.44
C SER A 34 -14.55 11.52 -18.34
N ASP A 35 -15.13 10.84 -19.33
CA ASP A 35 -14.55 9.81 -20.21
C ASP A 35 -13.17 10.16 -20.80
N GLN A 36 -12.90 11.43 -21.08
CA GLN A 36 -11.61 11.89 -21.58
C GLN A 36 -10.50 11.79 -20.52
N SER A 37 -10.80 11.90 -19.21
CA SER A 37 -9.82 11.62 -18.16
C SER A 37 -9.51 10.13 -18.07
N ASP A 38 -10.48 9.26 -18.35
CA ASP A 38 -10.28 7.80 -18.32
C ASP A 38 -9.33 7.34 -19.42
N ALA A 39 -9.38 7.97 -20.60
CA ALA A 39 -8.43 7.72 -21.68
C ALA A 39 -6.98 8.05 -21.29
N GLN A 40 -6.75 9.19 -20.63
CA GLN A 40 -5.41 9.58 -20.15
C GLN A 40 -4.91 8.66 -19.03
N VAL A 41 -5.81 8.26 -18.11
CA VAL A 41 -5.49 7.29 -17.06
C VAL A 41 -5.13 5.94 -17.68
N LYS A 42 -5.87 5.47 -18.69
CA LYS A 42 -5.58 4.22 -19.40
C LYS A 42 -4.23 4.25 -20.09
N GLU A 43 -3.86 5.36 -20.72
CA GLU A 43 -2.55 5.53 -21.34
C GLU A 43 -1.42 5.46 -20.29
N LEU A 44 -1.60 6.12 -19.13
CA LEU A 44 -0.64 6.03 -18.02
C LEU A 44 -0.50 4.60 -17.49
N LEU A 45 -1.61 3.91 -17.24
CA LEU A 45 -1.59 2.53 -16.74
C LEU A 45 -0.89 1.60 -17.75
N THR A 46 -1.16 1.76 -19.05
CA THR A 46 -0.49 1.00 -20.11
C THR A 46 1.02 1.24 -20.11
N MET A 47 1.45 2.49 -19.90
CA MET A 47 2.88 2.84 -19.80
C MET A 47 3.53 2.22 -18.55
N ILE A 48 2.85 2.25 -17.40
CA ILE A 48 3.32 1.63 -16.15
C ILE A 48 3.44 0.12 -16.34
N GLU A 49 2.42 -0.55 -16.86
CA GLU A 49 2.44 -1.99 -17.11
C GLU A 49 3.55 -2.40 -18.07
N THR A 50 3.72 -1.66 -19.16
CA THR A 50 4.81 -1.90 -20.12
C THR A 50 6.17 -1.75 -19.44
N ASN A 51 6.31 -0.75 -18.57
CA ASN A 51 7.53 -0.55 -17.81
C ASN A 51 7.81 -1.70 -16.83
N VAL A 52 6.79 -2.15 -16.08
CA VAL A 52 6.92 -3.28 -15.16
C VAL A 52 7.30 -4.56 -15.92
N LYS A 53 6.66 -4.83 -17.06
CA LYS A 53 7.01 -5.96 -17.94
C LYS A 53 8.45 -5.90 -18.41
N ARG A 54 8.94 -4.72 -18.85
CA ARG A 54 10.35 -4.52 -19.25
C ARG A 54 11.33 -4.77 -18.10
N ASN A 55 10.91 -4.50 -16.86
CA ASN A 55 11.69 -4.77 -15.64
C ASN A 55 11.54 -6.21 -15.11
N GLY A 56 11.06 -7.15 -15.94
CA GLY A 56 10.90 -8.56 -15.54
C GLY A 56 9.69 -8.82 -14.66
N GLY A 57 8.69 -7.94 -14.69
CA GLY A 57 7.46 -8.06 -13.90
C GLY A 57 7.58 -7.57 -12.46
N ASN A 58 8.76 -7.10 -12.05
CA ASN A 58 9.02 -6.69 -10.67
C ASN A 58 8.87 -5.19 -10.48
N CYS A 59 8.36 -4.81 -9.31
CA CYS A 59 8.42 -3.43 -8.84
C CYS A 59 9.87 -3.06 -8.49
N TYR A 60 10.18 -1.76 -8.54
CA TYR A 60 11.43 -1.27 -7.97
C TYR A 60 11.51 -1.66 -6.48
N THR A 61 12.64 -2.22 -6.08
CA THR A 61 12.92 -2.60 -4.70
C THR A 61 14.36 -2.25 -4.35
N ASN A 62 14.62 -2.12 -3.05
CA ASN A 62 15.95 -1.94 -2.47
C ASN A 62 15.93 -2.50 -1.04
N GLU A 63 17.06 -2.45 -0.35
CA GLU A 63 17.20 -2.97 1.01
C GLU A 63 16.13 -2.38 1.96
N ALA A 64 15.88 -1.07 1.88
CA ALA A 64 14.88 -0.42 2.73
C ALA A 64 13.46 -0.94 2.49
N PHE A 65 13.07 -1.17 1.23
CA PHE A 65 11.76 -1.75 0.88
C PHE A 65 11.64 -3.20 1.36
N ILE A 66 12.70 -4.00 1.20
CA ILE A 66 12.73 -5.39 1.67
C ILE A 66 12.57 -5.44 3.19
N GLN A 67 13.33 -4.62 3.92
CA GLN A 67 13.23 -4.54 5.37
C GLN A 67 11.85 -4.06 5.84
N ALA A 68 11.23 -3.13 5.12
CA ALA A 68 9.86 -2.69 5.42
C ALA A 68 8.86 -3.84 5.25
N GLU A 69 8.93 -4.61 4.14
CA GLU A 69 8.02 -5.75 3.90
C GLU A 69 8.24 -6.87 4.93
N ILE A 70 9.48 -7.16 5.33
CA ILE A 70 9.80 -8.12 6.39
C ILE A 70 9.13 -7.70 7.71
N ARG A 71 9.23 -6.42 8.07
CA ARG A 71 8.60 -5.90 9.28
C ARG A 71 7.08 -6.02 9.22
N VAL A 72 6.47 -5.70 8.07
CA VAL A 72 5.01 -5.85 7.87
C VAL A 72 4.60 -7.30 8.08
N LYS A 73 5.27 -8.25 7.42
CA LYS A 73 4.97 -9.68 7.55
C LYS A 73 5.13 -10.19 8.99
N LYS A 74 6.20 -9.78 9.69
CA LYS A 74 6.42 -10.17 11.08
C LYS A 74 5.36 -9.59 12.01
N MET A 75 4.90 -8.37 11.77
CA MET A 75 3.85 -7.77 12.58
C MET A 75 2.49 -8.43 12.29
N GLU A 76 2.19 -8.69 11.02
CA GLU A 76 1.01 -9.44 10.59
C GLU A 76 0.93 -10.81 11.26
N GLU A 77 2.02 -11.59 11.23
CA GLU A 77 2.09 -12.90 11.91
C GLU A 77 1.85 -12.78 13.43
N ASN A 78 2.44 -11.76 14.07
CA ASN A 78 2.24 -11.52 15.50
C ASN A 78 0.80 -11.15 15.83
N ILE A 79 0.14 -10.36 14.98
CA ILE A 79 -1.28 -9.98 15.12
C ILE A 79 -2.15 -11.23 15.00
N LEU A 80 -1.94 -12.04 13.97
CA LEU A 80 -2.69 -13.29 13.75
C LEU A 80 -2.51 -14.26 14.91
N ARG A 81 -1.27 -14.47 15.38
CA ARG A 81 -0.97 -15.36 16.49
C ARG A 81 -1.67 -14.93 17.78
N LYS A 82 -1.65 -13.63 18.11
CA LYS A 82 -2.34 -13.09 19.29
C LYS A 82 -3.85 -13.23 19.14
N ALA A 83 -4.41 -12.86 17.99
CA ALA A 83 -5.85 -12.95 17.72
C ALA A 83 -6.37 -14.39 17.84
N ARG A 84 -5.64 -15.38 17.30
CA ARG A 84 -5.99 -16.79 17.41
C ARG A 84 -5.95 -17.29 18.84
N LYS A 85 -4.90 -16.94 19.59
CA LYS A 85 -4.78 -17.32 21.00
C LYS A 85 -5.90 -16.72 21.85
N GLU A 86 -6.20 -15.43 21.67
CA GLU A 86 -7.32 -14.75 22.33
C GLU A 86 -8.68 -15.39 21.98
N ALA A 87 -8.88 -15.77 20.73
CA ALA A 87 -10.11 -16.43 20.30
C ALA A 87 -10.23 -17.84 20.90
N GLU A 88 -9.16 -18.63 20.89
CA GLU A 88 -9.13 -19.98 21.47
C GLU A 88 -9.44 -19.96 22.97
N GLU A 89 -8.81 -19.05 23.72
CA GLU A 89 -9.06 -18.88 25.16
C GLU A 89 -10.53 -18.51 25.44
N LYS A 90 -11.10 -17.59 24.66
CA LYS A 90 -12.52 -17.20 24.78
C LYS A 90 -13.47 -18.35 24.43
N LEU A 91 -13.20 -19.07 23.34
CA LEU A 91 -14.02 -20.21 22.92
C LEU A 91 -13.99 -21.33 23.96
N LYS A 92 -12.83 -21.58 24.60
CA LYS A 92 -12.73 -22.54 25.69
C LYS A 92 -13.59 -22.13 26.89
N ALA A 93 -13.53 -20.88 27.31
CA ALA A 93 -14.34 -20.36 28.41
C ALA A 93 -15.85 -20.43 28.10
N LEU A 94 -16.26 -20.14 26.86
CA LEU A 94 -17.66 -20.22 26.43
C LEU A 94 -18.22 -21.64 26.43
N ARG A 95 -17.39 -22.65 26.15
CA ARG A 95 -17.80 -24.07 26.20
C ARG A 95 -18.15 -24.55 27.60
N GLU A 96 -17.60 -23.90 28.62
CA GLU A 96 -17.84 -24.21 30.03
C GLU A 96 -19.05 -23.42 30.59
N SER A 97 -19.71 -22.58 29.78
CA SER A 97 -20.87 -21.78 30.19
C SER A 97 -22.16 -22.62 30.35
N GLU A 98 -22.92 -22.34 31.41
CA GLU A 98 -24.22 -22.96 31.67
C GLU A 98 -25.32 -22.46 30.72
N ASP A 99 -25.27 -21.18 30.32
CA ASP A 99 -26.18 -20.59 29.33
C ASP A 99 -25.68 -20.86 27.91
N LYS A 100 -26.16 -21.98 27.33
CA LYS A 100 -25.77 -22.41 25.98
C LYS A 100 -26.26 -21.48 24.86
N THR A 101 -27.36 -20.75 25.08
CA THR A 101 -27.91 -19.87 24.05
C THR A 101 -27.06 -18.62 23.92
N LYS A 102 -26.69 -18.01 25.05
CA LYS A 102 -25.77 -16.88 25.08
C LYS A 102 -24.36 -17.28 24.63
N ALA A 103 -23.87 -18.44 25.05
CA ALA A 103 -22.54 -18.93 24.66
C ALA A 103 -22.38 -19.11 23.15
N LYS A 104 -23.42 -19.64 22.46
CA LYS A 104 -23.40 -19.80 20.99
C LYS A 104 -23.32 -18.46 20.26
N ALA A 105 -24.08 -17.46 20.71
CA ALA A 105 -24.06 -16.13 20.11
C ALA A 105 -22.69 -15.45 20.29
N GLU A 106 -22.07 -15.60 21.47
CA GLU A 106 -20.73 -15.07 21.74
C GLU A 106 -19.62 -15.81 20.96
N GLU A 107 -19.74 -17.14 20.78
CA GLU A 107 -18.82 -17.93 19.95
C GLU A 107 -18.85 -17.44 18.50
N GLU A 108 -20.03 -17.20 17.93
CA GLU A 108 -20.17 -16.67 16.59
C GLU A 108 -19.52 -15.28 16.43
N ASP A 109 -19.70 -14.40 17.42
CA ASP A 109 -19.08 -13.08 17.43
C ASP A 109 -17.55 -13.14 17.53
N VAL A 110 -17.00 -14.03 18.37
CA VAL A 110 -15.55 -14.29 18.47
C VAL A 110 -14.99 -14.76 17.14
N LEU A 111 -15.66 -15.71 16.47
CA LEU A 111 -15.25 -16.23 15.17
C LEU A 111 -15.34 -15.17 14.06
N ARG A 112 -16.39 -14.33 14.09
CA ARG A 112 -16.54 -13.20 13.15
C ARG A 112 -15.40 -12.20 13.31
N LYS A 113 -15.10 -11.78 14.54
CA LYS A 113 -14.00 -10.86 14.86
C LYS A 113 -12.64 -11.44 14.50
N LEU A 114 -12.45 -12.76 14.68
CA LEU A 114 -11.23 -13.43 14.24
C LEU A 114 -11.07 -13.33 12.72
N ARG A 115 -12.10 -13.69 11.94
CA ARG A 115 -12.06 -13.57 10.46
C ARG A 115 -11.75 -12.15 10.00
N GLU A 116 -12.40 -11.15 10.58
CA GLU A 116 -12.14 -9.73 10.28
C GLU A 116 -10.70 -9.32 10.61
N LYS A 117 -10.15 -9.78 11.74
CA LYS A 117 -8.74 -9.55 12.09
C LYS A 117 -7.80 -10.27 11.13
N GLU A 118 -8.13 -11.49 10.69
CA GLU A 118 -7.30 -12.24 9.74
C GLU A 118 -7.25 -11.58 8.36
N GLU A 119 -8.38 -11.12 7.85
CA GLU A 119 -8.47 -10.39 6.58
C GLU A 119 -7.70 -9.06 6.63
N ASN A 120 -7.78 -8.36 7.76
CA ASN A 120 -7.21 -7.02 7.90
C ASN A 120 -5.81 -6.97 8.55
N ALA A 121 -5.22 -8.12 8.92
CA ALA A 121 -3.96 -8.18 9.66
C ALA A 121 -2.82 -7.42 8.95
N ARG A 122 -2.75 -7.53 7.62
CA ARG A 122 -1.76 -6.81 6.80
C ARG A 122 -1.93 -5.29 6.86
N ASN A 123 -3.17 -4.80 6.83
CA ASN A 123 -3.47 -3.37 6.89
C ASN A 123 -3.15 -2.80 8.28
N ILE A 124 -3.48 -3.54 9.34
CA ILE A 124 -3.13 -3.18 10.72
C ILE A 124 -1.60 -3.14 10.88
N ALA A 125 -0.89 -4.17 10.41
CA ALA A 125 0.56 -4.22 10.45
C ALA A 125 1.21 -3.03 9.72
N ARG A 126 0.70 -2.68 8.53
CA ARG A 126 1.17 -1.52 7.77
C ARG A 126 0.94 -0.21 8.49
N HIS A 127 -0.26 -0.01 9.06
CA HIS A 127 -0.59 1.19 9.81
C HIS A 127 0.29 1.35 11.05
N GLU A 128 0.46 0.28 11.84
CA GLU A 128 1.30 0.31 13.03
C GLU A 128 2.76 0.58 12.71
N ILE A 129 3.30 0.03 11.62
CA ILE A 129 4.65 0.36 11.16
C ILE A 129 4.72 1.79 10.63
N ALA A 130 3.69 2.26 9.93
CA ALA A 130 3.63 3.62 9.44
C ALA A 130 3.58 4.63 10.60
N GLU A 131 2.91 4.33 11.71
CA GLU A 131 2.84 5.20 12.90
C GLU A 131 4.06 5.08 13.81
N LYS A 132 4.57 3.87 14.02
CA LYS A 132 5.67 3.58 14.98
C LYS A 132 7.04 3.55 14.31
N GLY A 133 7.10 3.62 12.98
CA GLY A 133 8.31 3.40 12.18
C GLY A 133 9.25 4.60 12.09
N PHE A 134 10.32 4.41 11.34
CA PHE A 134 11.33 5.43 11.08
C PHE A 134 10.78 6.59 10.22
N LEU A 135 9.78 6.34 9.37
CA LEU A 135 9.25 7.33 8.42
C LEU A 135 8.58 8.54 9.11
N PRO A 136 7.73 8.41 10.14
CA PRO A 136 7.26 9.57 10.92
C PRO A 136 8.37 10.35 11.61
N ARG A 137 9.40 9.65 12.11
CA ARG A 137 10.56 10.31 12.73
C ARG A 137 11.39 11.06 11.70
N ALA A 138 11.60 10.47 10.52
CA ALA A 138 12.30 11.09 9.40
C ALA A 138 11.49 12.24 8.79
N LEU A 139 10.17 12.09 8.64
CA LEU A 139 9.26 13.15 8.21
C LEU A 139 9.20 14.28 9.23
N GLY A 140 9.20 13.98 10.53
CA GLY A 140 9.31 14.99 11.59
C GLY A 140 10.65 15.74 11.53
N TYR A 141 11.74 15.00 11.29
CA TYR A 141 13.06 15.59 11.07
C TYR A 141 13.06 16.48 9.82
N ILE A 142 12.55 16.03 8.67
CA ILE A 142 12.46 16.81 7.44
C ILE A 142 11.53 18.02 7.58
N ARG A 143 10.39 17.88 8.30
CA ARG A 143 9.50 19.00 8.62
C ARG A 143 10.16 20.05 9.50
N SER A 144 11.05 19.65 10.40
CA SER A 144 11.80 20.59 11.23
C SER A 144 12.83 21.43 10.45
N TRP A 145 13.09 21.07 9.18
CA TRP A 145 14.02 21.77 8.28
C TRP A 145 13.31 22.64 7.23
N LEU A 146 11.98 22.57 7.17
CA LEU A 146 11.17 23.43 6.30
C LEU A 146 10.59 24.57 7.15
N PRO A 147 10.94 25.83 6.90
CA PRO A 147 10.23 26.95 7.53
C PRO A 147 8.80 26.95 7.00
N PHE A 148 7.86 27.22 7.92
CA PHE A 148 6.41 27.23 7.67
C PHE A 148 6.00 28.08 6.48
#